data_AF-A0A846ZTX7-F1
#
_entry.id   AF-A0A846ZTX7-F1
#
_cell.length_a   1.000
_cell.length_b   1.000
_cell.length_c   1.000
_cell.angle_alpha   90.00
_cell.angle_beta   90.00
_cell.angle_gamma   90.00
#
_symmetry.space_group_name_H-M   'P 1'
#
loop_
_entity.id
_entity.type
_entity.pdbx_description
1 polymer ?
#
loop_
_entity_poly.entity_id
_entity_poly.type
_entity_poly.pdbx_seq_one_letter_code
_entity_poly.pdbx_strand_id
1 'polypeptide(L)'
;MKRRLLDFRWMLAAALIMMTAALTGCRYLSIPAQDNVVPALLPSKGEKATPAHNSAVIKGRVTGPGWRGNSTLIVACSSTDKKNECAEYVATGLNQDTFMLYLPEGRYRPFAVTDYNHDGKYEKNEASGVYGSGSRALEIAVREGELITGVEIRTAAADEHPVQLPREWRRQIEEPIIRQTTGNGEVLKIYHEYFSLENAQIGYWNPSSFMKMFGAHIYLTQAYDPRKIPLLFVHGTEGSPWNWIYFDMRLDRGKYQPWFFYYPSGIRLNLAAALLQEELRELHEKYGFREMALAAHSVGGLAARSFLIRHGSEKRPPSIRLFASFATPWNGFGLADLSLTLPHKIIPVWLDLGTHSEFISATMNAKLPSSVHHYLFYGRADKLTGGAAPDSRAAAGCAGVYGFDCTHDGILIDRKIFFQFNAILEKEMF
;
A
#
# COMPACT_ATOMS: atom_id res chain seq x y z
N MET A 1 41.01 10.04 6.54
CA MET A 1 40.31 9.71 7.81
C MET A 1 39.51 10.88 8.38
N LYS A 2 40.08 12.08 8.57
CA LYS A 2 39.36 13.24 9.15
C LYS A 2 38.12 13.71 8.34
N ARG A 3 38.13 13.60 7.01
CA ARG A 3 37.00 13.99 6.14
C ARG A 3 35.76 13.09 6.30
N ARG A 4 35.97 11.76 6.34
CA ARG A 4 34.90 10.77 6.62
C ARG A 4 34.26 10.92 8.00
N LEU A 5 35.04 11.31 9.02
CA LEU A 5 34.49 11.60 10.35
C LEU A 5 33.67 12.90 10.38
N LEU A 6 34.05 13.90 9.58
CA LEU A 6 33.30 15.15 9.44
C LEU A 6 31.97 14.91 8.71
N ASP A 7 32.00 14.13 7.64
CA ASP A 7 30.79 13.75 6.86
C ASP A 7 29.83 12.91 7.69
N PHE A 8 30.33 11.99 8.52
CA PHE A 8 29.52 11.22 9.46
C PHE A 8 28.85 12.11 10.51
N ARG A 9 29.56 13.10 11.07
CA ARG A 9 28.98 14.05 12.05
C ARG A 9 27.94 14.97 11.44
N TRP A 10 28.11 15.39 10.18
CA TRP A 10 27.12 16.18 9.45
C TRP A 10 25.90 15.35 9.06
N MET A 11 26.08 14.08 8.66
CA MET A 11 24.96 13.16 8.44
C MET A 11 24.20 12.88 9.74
N LEU A 12 24.90 12.68 10.87
CA LEU A 12 24.28 12.50 12.17
C LEU A 12 23.53 13.75 12.63
N ALA A 13 24.07 14.95 12.38
CA ALA A 13 23.44 16.22 12.73
C ALA A 13 22.22 16.53 11.84
N ALA A 14 22.30 16.29 10.53
CA ALA A 14 21.16 16.42 9.62
C ALA A 14 20.08 15.37 9.95
N ALA A 15 20.48 14.15 10.30
CA ALA A 15 19.62 13.10 10.80
C ALA A 15 18.95 13.48 12.13
N LEU A 16 19.68 14.10 13.06
CA LEU A 16 19.12 14.60 14.33
C LEU A 16 18.14 15.74 14.10
N ILE A 17 18.42 16.65 13.17
CA ILE A 17 17.53 17.78 12.82
C ILE A 17 16.27 17.29 12.09
N MET A 18 16.39 16.30 11.20
CA MET A 18 15.22 15.64 10.60
C MET A 18 14.44 14.84 11.65
N MET A 19 15.12 14.21 12.61
CA MET A 19 14.44 13.57 13.75
C MET A 19 13.71 14.61 14.60
N THR A 20 14.31 15.73 14.99
CA THR A 20 13.60 16.71 15.83
C THR A 20 12.44 17.33 15.07
N ALA A 21 12.59 17.63 13.77
CA ALA A 21 11.50 18.14 12.93
C ALA A 21 10.39 17.08 12.69
N ALA A 22 10.75 15.82 12.48
CA ALA A 22 9.79 14.73 12.34
C ALA A 22 9.09 14.43 13.67
N LEU A 23 9.82 14.33 14.79
CA LEU A 23 9.31 14.01 16.13
C LEU A 23 8.51 15.15 16.78
N THR A 24 8.55 16.37 16.23
CA THR A 24 7.78 17.54 16.72
C THR A 24 6.78 18.10 15.70
N GLY A 25 6.73 17.56 14.48
CA GLY A 25 5.73 17.93 13.49
C GLY A 25 4.34 17.48 13.93
N CYS A 26 3.32 18.32 13.73
CA CYS A 26 1.92 18.01 14.07
C CYS A 26 1.44 16.66 13.53
N ARG A 27 2.00 16.20 12.40
CA ARG A 27 1.63 14.95 11.72
C ARG A 27 2.24 13.69 12.31
N TYR A 28 3.43 13.78 12.91
CA TYR A 28 3.97 12.67 13.67
C TYR A 28 3.17 12.46 14.97
N LEU A 29 2.73 13.56 15.59
CA LEU A 29 1.84 13.48 16.74
C LEU A 29 0.48 12.85 16.38
N SER A 30 0.03 12.95 15.11
CA SER A 30 -1.22 12.35 14.65
C SER A 30 -1.17 10.85 14.34
N ILE A 31 -0.02 10.17 14.49
CA ILE A 31 0.04 8.71 14.33
C ILE A 31 -0.88 8.04 15.38
N PRO A 32 -1.95 7.33 14.99
CA PRO A 32 -2.86 6.69 15.94
C PRO A 32 -2.24 5.44 16.56
N ALA A 33 -2.86 4.91 17.61
CA ALA A 33 -2.37 3.69 18.28
C ALA A 33 -2.33 2.48 17.34
N GLN A 34 -3.31 2.39 16.44
CA GLN A 34 -3.44 1.36 15.41
C GLN A 34 -2.33 1.41 14.36
N ASP A 35 -1.61 2.52 14.23
CA ASP A 35 -0.50 2.65 13.27
C ASP A 35 0.84 2.85 13.99
N ASN A 36 0.90 2.56 15.29
CA ASN A 36 2.10 2.70 16.08
C ASN A 36 2.64 1.34 16.50
N VAL A 37 3.84 0.98 16.03
CA VAL A 37 4.44 -0.34 16.27
C VAL A 37 5.31 -0.40 17.53
N VAL A 38 5.19 0.58 18.44
CA VAL A 38 5.97 0.61 19.68
C VAL A 38 5.87 -0.74 20.41
N PRO A 39 7.00 -1.43 20.63
CA PRO A 39 7.04 -2.61 21.47
C PRO A 39 6.56 -2.22 22.87
N ALA A 40 5.77 -3.06 23.53
CA ALA A 40 5.46 -2.91 24.95
C ALA A 40 6.77 -2.90 25.76
N LEU A 41 7.34 -1.71 25.97
CA LEU A 41 8.47 -1.50 26.87
C LEU A 41 7.92 -1.70 28.29
N LEU A 42 8.10 -2.94 28.77
CA LEU A 42 7.63 -3.56 30.03
C LEU A 42 6.26 -4.24 29.92
N PRO A 43 6.20 -5.56 29.66
CA PRO A 43 5.03 -6.33 30.06
C PRO A 43 4.96 -6.28 31.59
N SER A 44 3.97 -5.59 32.14
CA SER A 44 3.54 -5.87 33.51
C SER A 44 3.19 -7.35 33.57
N LYS A 45 4.05 -8.13 34.25
CA LYS A 45 3.89 -9.56 34.60
C LYS A 45 2.68 -10.27 33.94
N GLY A 46 2.93 -10.97 32.84
CA GLY A 46 2.11 -12.14 32.46
C GLY A 46 1.16 -12.02 31.27
N GLU A 47 0.93 -10.83 30.70
CA GLU A 47 0.13 -10.70 29.48
C GLU A 47 1.02 -10.49 28.26
N LYS A 48 1.04 -11.46 27.34
CA LYS A 48 1.50 -11.22 25.96
C LYS A 48 0.48 -10.26 25.34
N ALA A 49 0.82 -8.98 25.24
CA ALA A 49 0.03 -8.02 24.48
C ALA A 49 0.08 -8.40 23.00
N THR A 50 -1.07 -8.78 22.43
CA THR A 50 -1.28 -8.94 20.99
C THR A 50 -0.86 -7.65 20.27
N PRO A 51 -0.25 -7.69 19.07
CA PRO A 51 0.11 -6.47 18.36
C PRO A 51 -1.12 -5.55 18.23
N ALA A 52 -1.06 -4.37 18.84
CA ALA A 52 -2.18 -3.42 18.84
C ALA A 52 -2.28 -2.63 17.53
N HIS A 53 -1.34 -2.82 16.60
CA HIS A 53 -1.29 -2.08 15.34
C HIS A 53 -1.81 -2.93 14.18
N ASN A 54 -2.49 -2.26 13.25
CA ASN A 54 -2.96 -2.84 12.01
C ASN A 54 -1.77 -3.23 11.15
N SER A 55 -1.80 -4.46 10.63
CA SER A 55 -0.65 -5.05 9.94
C SER A 55 -1.03 -6.05 8.85
N ALA A 56 -2.31 -6.34 8.69
CA ALA A 56 -2.82 -7.31 7.75
C ALA A 56 -4.11 -6.84 7.09
N VAL A 57 -4.40 -7.37 5.90
CA VAL A 57 -5.60 -7.00 5.14
C VAL A 57 -6.48 -8.21 4.89
N ILE A 58 -7.79 -8.05 5.16
CA ILE A 58 -8.81 -8.91 4.59
C ILE A 58 -9.43 -8.17 3.41
N LYS A 59 -9.22 -8.69 2.21
CA LYS A 59 -9.89 -8.24 0.99
C LYS A 59 -11.01 -9.22 0.65
N GLY A 60 -12.21 -8.69 0.45
CA GLY A 60 -13.37 -9.52 0.17
C GLY A 60 -14.41 -8.81 -0.67
N ARG A 61 -15.51 -9.51 -0.91
CA ARG A 61 -16.65 -8.99 -1.67
C ARG A 61 -17.96 -9.24 -0.95
N VAL A 62 -18.91 -8.35 -1.13
CA VAL A 62 -20.32 -8.55 -0.79
C VAL A 62 -21.06 -9.14 -1.98
N THR A 63 -21.87 -10.16 -1.75
CA THR A 63 -22.65 -10.85 -2.78
C THR A 63 -24.13 -10.91 -2.39
N GLY A 64 -24.99 -11.45 -3.24
CA GLY A 64 -26.43 -11.53 -2.96
C GLY A 64 -27.20 -10.25 -3.36
N PRO A 65 -28.47 -10.15 -2.98
CA PRO A 65 -29.35 -9.05 -3.39
C PRO A 65 -29.11 -7.73 -2.64
N GLY A 66 -28.67 -7.77 -1.38
CA GLY A 66 -28.71 -6.60 -0.50
C GLY A 66 -27.82 -5.44 -0.91
N TRP A 67 -26.61 -5.71 -1.38
CA TRP A 67 -25.62 -4.67 -1.65
C TRP A 67 -25.94 -3.85 -2.92
N ARG A 68 -26.76 -4.38 -3.83
CA ARG A 68 -27.07 -3.70 -5.10
C ARG A 68 -27.91 -2.46 -4.84
N GLY A 69 -27.43 -1.33 -5.32
CA GLY A 69 -28.01 0.00 -5.13
C GLY A 69 -27.61 0.64 -3.80
N ASN A 70 -27.04 -0.12 -2.87
CA ASN A 70 -26.81 0.29 -1.49
C ASN A 70 -25.32 0.44 -1.20
N SER A 71 -25.03 1.05 -0.05
CA SER A 71 -23.70 1.00 0.56
C SER A 71 -23.71 -0.02 1.69
N THR A 72 -22.60 -0.71 1.92
CA THR A 72 -22.51 -1.73 2.95
C THR A 72 -21.32 -1.46 3.86
N LEU A 73 -21.58 -1.35 5.15
CA LEU A 73 -20.56 -1.33 6.19
C LEU A 73 -20.16 -2.77 6.53
N ILE A 74 -18.87 -3.04 6.39
CA ILE A 74 -18.27 -4.29 6.82
C ILE A 74 -17.56 -4.05 8.14
N VAL A 75 -17.90 -4.86 9.14
CA VAL A 75 -17.38 -4.75 10.51
C VAL A 75 -16.69 -6.05 10.89
N ALA A 76 -15.43 -5.98 11.31
CA ALA A 76 -14.67 -7.12 11.80
C ALA A 76 -14.67 -7.15 13.33
N CYS A 77 -15.37 -8.15 13.90
CA CYS A 77 -15.44 -8.30 15.35
C CYS A 77 -14.51 -9.38 15.87
N SER A 78 -13.69 -9.02 16.87
CA SER A 78 -12.67 -9.90 17.45
C SER A 78 -13.35 -11.02 18.24
N SER A 79 -12.92 -12.26 18.01
CA SER A 79 -13.45 -13.43 18.72
C SER A 79 -12.65 -13.76 19.99
N THR A 80 -11.48 -13.14 20.17
CA THR A 80 -10.63 -13.32 21.36
C THR A 80 -10.99 -12.36 22.50
N ASP A 81 -11.72 -11.28 22.20
CA ASP A 81 -12.17 -10.33 23.21
C ASP A 81 -13.44 -10.84 23.89
N LYS A 82 -13.45 -10.90 25.23
CA LYS A 82 -14.60 -11.37 26.03
C LYS A 82 -15.86 -10.53 25.78
N LYS A 83 -15.71 -9.33 25.22
CA LYS A 83 -16.80 -8.41 24.86
C LYS A 83 -17.23 -8.47 23.39
N ASN A 84 -16.58 -9.28 22.54
CA ASN A 84 -16.76 -9.27 21.07
C ASN A 84 -16.69 -7.85 20.48
N GLU A 85 -15.67 -7.07 20.90
CA GLU A 85 -15.47 -5.71 20.40
C GLU A 85 -15.08 -5.74 18.92
N CYS A 86 -15.57 -4.76 18.16
CA CYS A 86 -15.34 -4.67 16.73
C CYS A 86 -14.10 -3.84 16.44
N ALA A 87 -13.02 -4.51 16.08
CA ALA A 87 -11.70 -3.90 15.97
C ALA A 87 -11.61 -2.92 14.80
N GLU A 88 -12.23 -3.27 13.66
CA GLU A 88 -12.09 -2.50 12.43
C GLU A 88 -13.35 -2.55 11.57
N TYR A 89 -13.50 -1.53 10.72
CA TYR A 89 -14.61 -1.41 9.80
C TYR A 89 -14.23 -0.68 8.51
N VAL A 90 -15.02 -0.89 7.46
CA VAL A 90 -14.95 -0.15 6.20
C VAL A 90 -16.35 -0.06 5.59
N ALA A 91 -16.70 1.08 4.98
CA ALA A 91 -17.94 1.21 4.24
C ALA A 91 -17.66 1.28 2.74
N THR A 92 -18.34 0.42 1.99
CA THR A 92 -18.30 0.45 0.54
C THR A 92 -19.06 1.66 -0.01
N GLY A 93 -18.72 2.08 -1.22
CA GLY A 93 -19.52 3.03 -1.98
C GLY A 93 -20.83 2.41 -2.46
N LEU A 94 -21.70 3.27 -3.02
CA LEU A 94 -22.91 2.81 -3.69
C LEU A 94 -22.55 1.87 -4.84
N ASN A 95 -23.19 0.70 -4.90
CA ASN A 95 -22.91 -0.32 -5.92
C ASN A 95 -21.46 -0.82 -5.94
N GLN A 96 -20.71 -0.66 -4.85
CA GLN A 96 -19.39 -1.26 -4.72
C GLN A 96 -19.50 -2.57 -3.96
N ASP A 97 -19.02 -3.63 -4.61
CA ASP A 97 -19.11 -4.99 -4.09
C ASP A 97 -17.82 -5.44 -3.40
N THR A 98 -16.76 -4.64 -3.40
CA THR A 98 -15.44 -5.03 -2.87
C THR A 98 -15.10 -4.21 -1.65
N PHE A 99 -14.41 -4.80 -0.68
CA PHE A 99 -13.96 -4.12 0.54
C PHE A 99 -12.54 -4.55 0.92
N MET A 100 -11.85 -3.67 1.65
CA MET A 100 -10.59 -3.97 2.33
C MET A 100 -10.68 -3.55 3.79
N LEU A 101 -10.51 -4.50 4.70
CA LEU A 101 -10.30 -4.22 6.11
C LEU A 101 -8.80 -4.27 6.37
N TYR A 102 -8.23 -3.24 7.00
CA TYR A 102 -6.84 -3.24 7.49
C TYR A 102 -6.89 -3.33 9.02
N LEU A 103 -6.36 -4.41 9.58
CA LEU A 103 -6.61 -4.83 10.95
C LEU A 103 -5.37 -5.46 11.61
N PRO A 104 -5.36 -5.64 12.95
CA PRO A 104 -4.25 -6.29 13.64
C PRO A 104 -4.25 -7.80 13.43
N GLU A 105 -3.18 -8.46 13.88
CA GLU A 105 -3.14 -9.92 14.02
C GLU A 105 -4.22 -10.38 15.00
N GLY A 106 -4.99 -11.41 14.63
CA GLY A 106 -6.09 -11.90 15.45
C GLY A 106 -7.06 -12.84 14.75
N ARG A 107 -8.23 -13.05 15.37
CA ARG A 107 -9.33 -13.85 14.80
C ARG A 107 -10.59 -13.01 14.75
N TYR A 108 -11.17 -12.91 13.55
CA TYR A 108 -12.26 -11.98 13.27
C TYR A 108 -13.46 -12.69 12.66
N ARG A 109 -14.64 -12.20 13.03
CA ARG A 109 -15.92 -12.50 12.36
C ARG A 109 -16.38 -11.24 11.63
N PRO A 110 -16.29 -11.22 10.28
CA PRO A 110 -16.82 -10.14 9.47
C PRO A 110 -18.36 -10.19 9.40
N PHE A 111 -18.99 -9.03 9.60
CA PHE A 111 -20.43 -8.81 9.44
C PHE A 111 -20.67 -7.71 8.40
N ALA A 112 -21.81 -7.79 7.71
CA ALA A 112 -22.26 -6.76 6.79
C ALA A 112 -23.53 -6.08 7.31
N VAL A 113 -23.55 -4.75 7.25
CA VAL A 113 -24.70 -3.89 7.58
C VAL A 113 -24.97 -3.02 6.36
N THR A 114 -26.14 -3.17 5.75
CA THR A 114 -26.43 -2.50 4.47
C THR A 114 -27.39 -1.35 4.70
N ASP A 115 -26.97 -0.14 4.31
CA ASP A 115 -27.79 1.08 4.37
C ASP A 115 -28.88 0.99 3.29
N TYR A 116 -30.03 0.42 3.65
CA TYR A 116 -31.16 0.19 2.74
C TYR A 116 -32.05 1.41 2.60
N ASN A 117 -32.05 2.30 3.60
CA ASN A 117 -32.87 3.51 3.62
C ASN A 117 -32.13 4.73 3.03
N HIS A 118 -30.85 4.57 2.70
CA HIS A 118 -29.95 5.59 2.14
C HIS A 118 -29.76 6.81 3.03
N ASP A 119 -29.86 6.66 4.35
CA ASP A 119 -29.83 7.78 5.29
C ASP A 119 -28.42 8.15 5.77
N GLY A 120 -27.39 7.43 5.31
CA GLY A 120 -26.01 7.70 5.74
C GLY A 120 -25.53 6.83 6.90
N LYS A 121 -26.45 6.15 7.59
CA LYS A 121 -26.23 5.48 8.87
C LYS A 121 -26.41 3.98 8.66
N TYR A 122 -25.69 3.22 9.48
CA TYR A 122 -25.77 1.76 9.46
C TYR A 122 -26.32 1.30 10.81
N GLU A 123 -27.49 0.70 10.80
CA GLU A 123 -28.24 0.38 12.01
C GLU A 123 -28.28 -1.12 12.33
N LYS A 124 -28.64 -1.48 13.56
CA LYS A 124 -28.59 -2.89 13.99
C LYS A 124 -29.59 -3.78 13.25
N ASN A 125 -30.76 -3.21 12.94
CA ASN A 125 -31.80 -3.83 12.11
C ASN A 125 -31.38 -3.97 10.64
N GLU A 126 -30.35 -3.26 10.19
CA GLU A 126 -29.80 -3.36 8.83
C GLU A 126 -28.71 -4.43 8.69
N ALA A 127 -28.52 -5.26 9.73
CA ALA A 127 -27.64 -6.41 9.70
C ALA A 127 -28.05 -7.36 8.58
N SER A 128 -27.23 -7.42 7.54
CA SER A 128 -27.58 -8.03 6.25
C SER A 128 -26.79 -9.29 5.95
N GLY A 129 -25.64 -9.52 6.61
CA GLY A 129 -24.82 -10.70 6.34
C GLY A 129 -23.73 -10.97 7.37
N VAL A 130 -23.16 -12.17 7.29
CA VAL A 130 -21.98 -12.61 8.05
C VAL A 130 -21.14 -13.51 7.17
N TYR A 131 -19.82 -13.49 7.35
CA TYR A 131 -18.94 -14.45 6.68
C TYR A 131 -19.30 -15.89 7.10
N GLY A 132 -19.54 -16.77 6.12
CA GLY A 132 -20.15 -18.09 6.32
C GLY A 132 -21.66 -18.05 6.10
N SER A 133 -22.44 -18.51 7.08
CA SER A 133 -23.92 -18.44 7.04
C SER A 133 -24.48 -17.97 8.39
N GLY A 134 -25.73 -17.48 8.41
CA GLY A 134 -26.40 -17.06 9.64
C GLY A 134 -26.47 -18.16 10.72
N SER A 135 -26.51 -19.43 10.33
CA SER A 135 -26.47 -20.59 11.24
C SER A 135 -25.06 -21.07 11.59
N ARG A 136 -24.04 -20.68 10.81
CA ARG A 136 -22.63 -21.07 10.99
C ARG A 136 -21.71 -19.94 10.55
N ALA A 137 -21.60 -18.91 11.39
CA ALA A 137 -20.63 -17.84 11.21
C ALA A 137 -19.22 -18.42 11.27
N LEU A 138 -18.37 -18.05 10.31
CA LEU A 138 -16.98 -18.50 10.23
C LEU A 138 -16.04 -17.40 10.74
N GLU A 139 -14.91 -17.83 11.27
CA GLU A 139 -13.82 -16.96 11.70
C GLU A 139 -12.70 -16.95 10.67
N ILE A 140 -12.04 -15.80 10.56
CA ILE A 140 -10.83 -15.63 9.77
C ILE A 140 -9.69 -15.38 10.77
N ALA A 141 -8.70 -16.27 10.77
CA ALA A 141 -7.45 -16.05 11.48
C ALA A 141 -6.51 -15.26 10.58
N VAL A 142 -5.93 -14.19 11.11
CA VAL A 142 -5.10 -13.23 10.39
C VAL A 142 -3.77 -13.09 11.12
N ARG A 143 -2.67 -13.17 10.39
CA ARG A 143 -1.31 -12.97 10.92
C ARG A 143 -0.71 -11.66 10.44
N GLU A 144 0.27 -11.14 11.19
CA GLU A 144 1.00 -9.94 10.79
C GLU A 144 1.54 -10.05 9.34
N GLY A 145 1.29 -9.00 8.53
CA GLY A 145 1.74 -8.91 7.14
C GLY A 145 0.94 -9.75 6.14
N GLU A 146 -0.13 -10.42 6.57
CA GLU A 146 -0.94 -11.29 5.71
C GLU A 146 -1.95 -10.49 4.87
N LEU A 147 -2.16 -10.93 3.62
CA LEU A 147 -3.28 -10.53 2.79
C LEU A 147 -4.17 -11.76 2.58
N ILE A 148 -5.40 -11.70 3.08
CA ILE A 148 -6.42 -12.73 2.92
C ILE A 148 -7.39 -12.29 1.84
N THR A 149 -7.61 -13.14 0.84
CA THR A 149 -8.49 -12.89 -0.30
C THR A 149 -9.57 -13.98 -0.39
N GLY A 150 -10.52 -13.84 -1.33
CA GLY A 150 -11.60 -14.82 -1.53
C GLY A 150 -12.66 -14.84 -0.43
N VAL A 151 -12.73 -13.78 0.39
CA VAL A 151 -13.75 -13.63 1.43
C VAL A 151 -15.03 -13.11 0.80
N GLU A 152 -16.12 -13.88 0.90
CA GLU A 152 -17.43 -13.47 0.41
C GLU A 152 -18.44 -13.36 1.55
N ILE A 153 -19.12 -12.22 1.64
CA ILE A 153 -20.21 -12.00 2.60
C ILE A 153 -21.50 -11.81 1.80
N ARG A 154 -22.39 -12.81 1.87
CA ARG A 154 -23.69 -12.71 1.22
C ARG A 154 -24.62 -11.80 2.03
N THR A 155 -25.12 -10.73 1.40
CA THR A 155 -26.11 -9.81 1.97
C THR A 155 -27.53 -10.20 1.57
N ALA A 156 -28.43 -10.23 2.56
CA ALA A 156 -29.87 -10.50 2.43
C ALA A 156 -30.62 -9.36 1.72
N ALA A 157 -31.90 -9.53 1.41
CA ALA A 157 -32.77 -8.43 1.01
C ALA A 157 -33.21 -7.59 2.23
N ALA A 158 -33.78 -6.40 2.01
CA ALA A 158 -34.14 -5.46 3.09
C ALA A 158 -35.21 -6.00 4.06
N ASP A 159 -36.05 -6.92 3.63
CA ASP A 159 -37.07 -7.59 4.43
C ASP A 159 -36.55 -8.80 5.21
N GLU A 160 -35.34 -9.27 4.91
CA GLU A 160 -34.69 -10.40 5.57
C GLU A 160 -33.70 -9.95 6.66
N HIS A 161 -33.75 -10.61 7.81
CA HIS A 161 -32.88 -10.31 8.96
C HIS A 161 -32.09 -11.57 9.37
N PRO A 162 -31.15 -12.05 8.54
CA PRO A 162 -30.55 -13.38 8.71
C PRO A 162 -29.53 -13.47 9.85
N VAL A 163 -29.10 -12.33 10.40
CA VAL A 163 -27.97 -12.25 11.33
C VAL A 163 -28.26 -11.25 12.45
N GLN A 164 -27.79 -11.55 13.65
CA GLN A 164 -27.79 -10.62 14.77
C GLN A 164 -26.36 -10.13 15.05
N LEU A 165 -26.16 -8.82 15.03
CA LEU A 165 -24.88 -8.21 15.40
C LEU A 165 -24.62 -8.32 16.92
N PRO A 166 -23.34 -8.40 17.33
CA PRO A 166 -22.94 -8.26 18.73
C PRO A 166 -23.52 -6.97 19.34
N ARG A 167 -23.89 -6.99 20.63
CA ARG A 167 -24.55 -5.82 21.27
C ARG A 167 -23.70 -4.54 21.23
N GLU A 168 -22.38 -4.68 21.23
CA GLU A 168 -21.44 -3.56 21.39
C GLU A 168 -20.76 -3.11 20.09
N TRP A 169 -21.25 -3.55 18.93
CA TRP A 169 -20.59 -3.32 17.64
C TRP A 169 -20.40 -1.83 17.28
N ARG A 170 -21.29 -0.95 17.76
CA ARG A 170 -21.33 0.47 17.39
C ARG A 170 -20.60 1.40 18.35
N ARG A 171 -20.20 0.92 19.55
CA ARG A 171 -19.55 1.78 20.57
C ARG A 171 -18.20 2.36 20.13
N GLN A 172 -17.57 1.81 19.09
CA GLN A 172 -16.26 2.26 18.58
C GLN A 172 -16.35 3.04 17.26
N ILE A 173 -17.56 3.29 16.75
CA ILE A 173 -17.79 4.08 15.53
C ILE A 173 -18.34 5.44 15.96
N GLU A 174 -17.46 6.30 16.47
CA GLU A 174 -17.81 7.64 16.98
C GLU A 174 -17.80 8.71 15.87
N GLU A 175 -17.18 8.43 14.72
CA GLU A 175 -17.00 9.37 13.61
C GLU A 175 -18.01 9.14 12.47
N PRO A 176 -18.26 10.16 11.61
CA PRO A 176 -18.99 9.96 10.37
C PRO A 176 -18.33 8.86 9.54
N ILE A 177 -19.10 7.84 9.16
CA ILE A 177 -18.56 6.72 8.40
C ILE A 177 -18.19 7.20 6.99
N ILE A 178 -16.90 7.12 6.70
CA ILE A 178 -16.34 7.47 5.40
C ILE A 178 -16.57 6.30 4.45
N ARG A 179 -17.22 6.57 3.32
CA ARG A 179 -17.48 5.59 2.28
C ARG A 179 -16.37 5.65 1.24
N GLN A 180 -15.84 4.49 0.87
CA GLN A 180 -15.01 4.38 -0.31
C GLN A 180 -15.85 4.77 -1.53
N THR A 181 -15.30 5.56 -2.46
CA THR A 181 -16.04 5.96 -3.67
C THR A 181 -15.42 5.40 -4.95
N THR A 182 -14.24 4.82 -4.84
CA THR A 182 -13.44 4.30 -5.94
C THR A 182 -13.02 2.87 -5.66
N GLY A 183 -12.46 2.19 -6.67
CA GLY A 183 -11.98 0.82 -6.52
C GLY A 183 -10.90 0.51 -7.55
N ASN A 184 -10.52 -0.77 -7.59
CA ASN A 184 -9.49 -1.24 -8.51
C ASN A 184 -9.89 -1.03 -9.98
N GLY A 185 -9.01 -0.42 -10.76
CA GLY A 185 -9.21 -0.16 -12.17
C GLY A 185 -10.06 1.07 -12.50
N GLU A 186 -10.44 1.87 -11.48
CA GLU A 186 -11.25 3.08 -11.65
C GLU A 186 -10.50 4.12 -12.50
N VAL A 187 -11.24 4.87 -13.31
CA VAL A 187 -10.67 5.88 -14.21
C VAL A 187 -10.73 7.24 -13.53
N LEU A 188 -9.56 7.71 -13.09
CA LEU A 188 -9.40 9.04 -12.50
C LEU A 188 -8.35 9.84 -13.25
N LYS A 189 -8.57 11.14 -13.35
CA LYS A 189 -7.55 12.05 -13.87
C LYS A 189 -6.37 12.06 -12.91
N ILE A 190 -5.15 12.13 -13.43
CA ILE A 190 -3.94 12.15 -12.61
C ILE A 190 -3.94 13.30 -11.60
N TYR A 191 -4.61 14.42 -11.88
CA TYR A 191 -4.74 15.59 -11.00
C TYR A 191 -6.02 15.59 -10.14
N HIS A 192 -6.70 14.45 -9.97
CA HIS A 192 -7.86 14.32 -9.09
C HIS A 192 -7.47 14.60 -7.64
N GLU A 193 -8.38 15.19 -6.85
CA GLU A 193 -8.14 15.54 -5.43
C GLU A 193 -7.82 14.33 -4.55
N TYR A 194 -8.27 13.13 -4.95
CA TYR A 194 -7.89 11.86 -4.34
C TYR A 194 -6.38 11.71 -4.21
N PHE A 195 -5.64 12.17 -5.21
CA PHE A 195 -4.19 12.03 -5.29
C PHE A 195 -3.44 13.25 -4.72
N SER A 196 -4.11 14.09 -3.94
CA SER A 196 -3.50 15.25 -3.29
C SER A 196 -2.33 14.85 -2.38
N LEU A 197 -1.42 15.81 -2.16
CA LEU A 197 -0.31 15.64 -1.23
C LEU A 197 -0.79 15.39 0.21
N GLU A 198 -1.92 15.98 0.60
CA GLU A 198 -2.51 15.79 1.93
C GLU A 198 -2.93 14.34 2.15
N ASN A 199 -3.63 13.74 1.18
CA ASN A 199 -4.01 12.33 1.24
C ASN A 199 -2.79 11.40 1.22
N ALA A 200 -1.77 11.73 0.41
CA ALA A 200 -0.51 11.00 0.40
C ALA A 200 0.18 11.00 1.78
N GLN A 201 0.07 12.10 2.50
CA GLN A 201 0.61 12.25 3.86
C GLN A 201 -0.20 11.48 4.89
N ILE A 202 -1.53 11.44 4.76
CA ILE A 202 -2.38 10.53 5.55
C ILE A 202 -1.93 9.09 5.30
N GLY A 203 -1.68 8.69 4.05
CA GLY A 203 -1.21 7.35 3.71
C GLY A 203 0.13 6.95 4.34
N TYR A 204 0.96 7.93 4.70
CA TYR A 204 2.24 7.67 5.37
C TYR A 204 2.12 7.70 6.90
N TRP A 205 1.42 8.71 7.46
CA TRP A 205 1.37 8.95 8.91
C TRP A 205 0.17 8.29 9.61
N ASN A 206 -0.88 7.95 8.88
CA ASN A 206 -2.10 7.30 9.36
C ASN A 206 -2.63 6.31 8.28
N PRO A 207 -1.88 5.23 8.00
CA PRO A 207 -2.26 4.23 7.01
C PRO A 207 -3.62 3.59 7.29
N SER A 208 -4.08 3.53 8.55
CA SER A 208 -5.40 3.00 8.90
C SER A 208 -6.54 3.86 8.36
N SER A 209 -6.50 5.17 8.57
CA SER A 209 -7.49 6.09 7.97
C SER A 209 -7.40 6.10 6.45
N PHE A 210 -6.19 6.01 5.88
CA PHE A 210 -6.03 5.92 4.43
C PHE A 210 -6.69 4.67 3.85
N MET A 211 -6.45 3.49 4.43
CA MET A 211 -7.05 2.23 3.98
C MET A 211 -8.58 2.29 4.04
N LYS A 212 -9.15 2.87 5.11
CA LYS A 212 -10.60 3.07 5.23
C LYS A 212 -11.16 3.96 4.13
N MET A 213 -10.46 5.05 3.80
CA MET A 213 -10.95 6.05 2.84
C MET A 213 -10.72 5.66 1.38
N PHE A 214 -9.57 5.08 1.07
CA PHE A 214 -9.10 4.91 -0.31
C PHE A 214 -8.75 3.46 -0.69
N GLY A 215 -8.56 2.58 0.29
CA GLY A 215 -7.99 1.25 0.06
C GLY A 215 -6.56 1.33 -0.53
N ALA A 216 -6.17 0.29 -1.26
CA ALA A 216 -4.95 0.27 -2.05
C ALA A 216 -5.28 -0.28 -3.44
N HIS A 217 -5.23 0.58 -4.46
CA HIS A 217 -5.80 0.27 -5.78
C HIS A 217 -4.89 0.70 -6.92
N ILE A 218 -5.07 0.06 -8.08
CA ILE A 218 -4.49 0.53 -9.33
C ILE A 218 -5.51 1.40 -10.06
N TYR A 219 -5.15 2.65 -10.33
CA TYR A 219 -5.98 3.62 -11.02
C TYR A 219 -5.52 3.81 -12.48
N LEU A 220 -6.48 4.01 -13.37
CA LEU A 220 -6.24 4.27 -14.79
C LEU A 220 -6.53 5.74 -15.09
N THR A 221 -5.84 6.32 -16.07
CA THR A 221 -6.14 7.69 -16.54
C THR A 221 -7.18 7.76 -17.66
N GLN A 222 -7.54 6.61 -18.21
CA GLN A 222 -8.50 6.43 -19.30
C GLN A 222 -9.00 4.98 -19.29
N ALA A 223 -10.14 4.69 -19.93
CA ALA A 223 -10.60 3.32 -20.13
C ALA A 223 -9.50 2.43 -20.77
N TYR A 224 -9.47 1.15 -20.40
CA TYR A 224 -8.48 0.21 -20.92
C TYR A 224 -8.54 0.08 -22.46
N ASP A 225 -7.40 0.28 -23.13
CA ASP A 225 -7.23 0.02 -24.56
C ASP A 225 -6.30 -1.20 -24.77
N PRO A 226 -6.82 -2.34 -25.30
CA PRO A 226 -6.01 -3.55 -25.47
C PRO A 226 -4.90 -3.43 -26.52
N ARG A 227 -4.85 -2.34 -27.28
CA ARG A 227 -3.77 -2.07 -28.26
C ARG A 227 -2.57 -1.36 -27.62
N LYS A 228 -2.71 -0.88 -26.39
CA LYS A 228 -1.66 -0.16 -25.67
C LYS A 228 -1.06 -1.04 -24.60
N ILE A 229 0.21 -0.81 -24.31
CA ILE A 229 0.94 -1.49 -23.24
C ILE A 229 0.70 -0.73 -21.94
N PRO A 230 0.12 -1.35 -20.90
CA PRO A 230 0.08 -0.77 -19.57
C PRO A 230 1.48 -0.41 -19.06
N LEU A 231 1.66 0.82 -18.58
CA LEU A 231 2.84 1.26 -17.84
C LEU A 231 2.41 1.61 -16.43
N LEU A 232 2.75 0.74 -15.48
CA LEU A 232 2.38 0.89 -14.08
C LEU A 232 3.42 1.74 -13.34
N PHE A 233 2.96 2.81 -12.70
CA PHE A 233 3.75 3.69 -11.87
C PHE A 233 3.50 3.43 -10.38
N VAL A 234 4.57 3.29 -9.60
CA VAL A 234 4.54 3.05 -8.16
C VAL A 234 5.27 4.18 -7.44
N HIS A 235 4.55 4.93 -6.60
CA HIS A 235 5.10 6.07 -5.86
C HIS A 235 5.87 5.63 -4.61
N GLY A 236 6.64 6.56 -4.02
CA GLY A 236 7.38 6.37 -2.78
C GLY A 236 6.67 6.89 -1.53
N THR A 237 7.47 7.14 -0.49
CA THR A 237 7.05 7.76 0.78
C THR A 237 6.34 9.09 0.56
N GLU A 238 5.19 9.28 1.23
CA GLU A 238 4.32 10.47 1.07
C GLU A 238 3.95 10.76 -0.41
N GLY A 239 4.03 9.74 -1.26
CA GLY A 239 3.82 9.86 -2.70
C GLY A 239 2.38 9.63 -3.13
N SER A 240 2.09 10.02 -4.36
CA SER A 240 0.82 9.79 -5.05
C SER A 240 1.04 9.73 -6.56
N PRO A 241 0.01 9.43 -7.37
CA PRO A 241 0.09 9.55 -8.82
C PRO A 241 0.60 10.91 -9.32
N TRP A 242 0.44 12.00 -8.56
CA TRP A 242 0.94 13.34 -8.95
C TRP A 242 2.46 13.38 -9.12
N ASN A 243 3.23 12.55 -8.41
CA ASN A 243 4.69 12.53 -8.56
C ASN A 243 5.13 12.23 -9.99
N TRP A 244 4.29 11.52 -10.75
CA TRP A 244 4.59 11.04 -12.10
C TRP A 244 4.04 11.95 -13.21
N ILE A 245 3.47 13.11 -12.88
CA ILE A 245 2.83 14.01 -13.85
C ILE A 245 3.75 14.37 -15.04
N TYR A 246 5.03 14.57 -14.77
CA TYR A 246 6.00 14.93 -15.80
C TYR A 246 6.19 13.81 -16.83
N PHE A 247 6.23 12.55 -16.36
CA PHE A 247 6.35 11.35 -17.18
C PHE A 247 5.03 11.09 -17.92
N ASP A 248 3.90 11.13 -17.21
CA ASP A 248 2.55 10.92 -17.77
C ASP A 248 2.25 11.85 -18.96
N MET A 249 2.64 13.12 -18.85
CA MET A 249 2.43 14.14 -19.88
C MET A 249 3.33 13.99 -21.12
N ARG A 250 4.46 13.28 -21.03
CA ARG A 250 5.44 13.15 -22.12
C ARG A 250 5.47 11.77 -22.75
N LEU A 251 4.86 10.79 -22.10
CA LEU A 251 4.77 9.43 -22.58
C LEU A 251 4.00 9.38 -23.91
N ASP A 252 4.44 8.52 -24.84
CA ASP A 252 3.69 8.23 -26.05
C ASP A 252 2.37 7.53 -25.70
N ARG A 253 1.28 8.31 -25.66
CA ARG A 253 -0.08 7.84 -25.36
C ARG A 253 -0.69 6.99 -26.49
N GLY A 254 -0.05 6.91 -27.65
CA GLY A 254 -0.40 6.01 -28.73
C GLY A 254 0.04 4.58 -28.45
N LYS A 255 1.16 4.39 -27.75
CA LYS A 255 1.75 3.08 -27.43
C LYS A 255 1.48 2.63 -26.01
N TYR A 256 1.56 3.53 -25.04
CA TYR A 256 1.50 3.19 -23.62
C TYR A 256 0.25 3.75 -22.95
N GLN A 257 -0.21 3.05 -21.92
CA GLN A 257 -1.31 3.48 -21.07
C GLN A 257 -0.85 3.59 -19.60
N PRO A 258 -0.73 4.81 -19.05
CA PRO A 258 -0.34 5.04 -17.66
C PRO A 258 -1.37 4.52 -16.66
N TRP A 259 -0.89 3.65 -15.76
CA TRP A 259 -1.61 3.13 -14.60
C TRP A 259 -0.84 3.53 -13.34
N PHE A 260 -1.52 3.68 -12.20
CA PHE A 260 -0.90 4.15 -10.98
C PHE A 260 -1.35 3.31 -9.80
N PHE A 261 -0.40 2.66 -9.12
CA PHE A 261 -0.68 2.02 -7.84
C PHE A 261 -0.66 3.07 -6.74
N TYR A 262 -1.82 3.35 -6.16
CA TYR A 262 -1.97 4.31 -5.05
C TYR A 262 -2.29 3.54 -3.77
N TYR A 263 -1.36 3.61 -2.83
CA TYR A 263 -1.37 2.81 -1.60
C TYR A 263 -0.84 3.65 -0.43
N PRO A 264 -1.18 3.28 0.82
CA PRO A 264 -0.63 3.98 1.98
C PRO A 264 0.85 3.64 2.14
N SER A 265 1.75 4.57 1.81
CA SER A 265 3.20 4.34 1.87
C SER A 265 3.76 4.08 3.29
N GLY A 266 2.93 4.23 4.34
CA GLY A 266 3.27 3.94 5.73
C GLY A 266 3.10 2.47 6.16
N ILE A 267 2.47 1.62 5.34
CA ILE A 267 2.31 0.19 5.67
C ILE A 267 3.59 -0.60 5.43
N ARG A 268 3.64 -1.82 5.99
CA ARG A 268 4.72 -2.80 5.71
C ARG A 268 4.86 -3.06 4.22
N LEU A 269 6.10 -3.11 3.72
CA LEU A 269 6.39 -3.21 2.28
C LEU A 269 6.00 -4.56 1.69
N ASN A 270 6.07 -5.64 2.48
CA ASN A 270 5.56 -6.94 2.07
C ASN A 270 4.05 -6.93 1.84
N LEU A 271 3.30 -6.21 2.68
CA LEU A 271 1.86 -6.07 2.53
C LEU A 271 1.53 -5.19 1.31
N ALA A 272 2.25 -4.08 1.10
CA ALA A 272 2.12 -3.26 -0.10
C ALA A 272 2.36 -4.07 -1.39
N ALA A 273 3.38 -4.93 -1.40
CA ALA A 273 3.68 -5.83 -2.52
C ALA A 273 2.58 -6.88 -2.75
N ALA A 274 2.02 -7.45 -1.68
CA ALA A 274 0.91 -8.41 -1.77
C ALA A 274 -0.37 -7.74 -2.30
N LEU A 275 -0.68 -6.53 -1.85
CA LEU A 275 -1.80 -5.74 -2.36
C LEU A 275 -1.61 -5.42 -3.85
N LEU A 276 -0.43 -4.94 -4.25
CA LEU A 276 -0.12 -4.68 -5.65
C LEU A 276 -0.32 -5.92 -6.53
N GLN A 277 0.15 -7.08 -6.07
CA GLN A 277 -0.02 -8.36 -6.75
C GLN A 277 -1.50 -8.69 -6.96
N GLU A 278 -2.30 -8.58 -5.89
CA GLU A 278 -3.72 -8.89 -5.91
C GLU A 278 -4.52 -7.93 -6.80
N GLU A 279 -4.27 -6.62 -6.69
CA GLU A 279 -4.90 -5.62 -7.56
C GLU A 279 -4.56 -5.85 -9.04
N LEU A 280 -3.29 -6.16 -9.34
CA LEU A 280 -2.86 -6.44 -10.70
C LEU A 280 -3.47 -7.74 -11.24
N ARG A 281 -3.57 -8.79 -10.41
CA ARG A 281 -4.20 -10.07 -10.75
C ARG A 281 -5.65 -9.86 -11.20
N GLU A 282 -6.44 -9.11 -10.42
CA GLU A 282 -7.83 -8.81 -10.76
C GLU A 282 -7.96 -8.02 -12.07
N LEU A 283 -7.09 -7.02 -12.29
CA LEU A 283 -7.08 -6.29 -13.56
C LEU A 283 -6.67 -7.17 -14.73
N HIS A 284 -5.75 -8.11 -14.51
CA HIS A 284 -5.36 -9.08 -15.53
C HIS A 284 -6.51 -10.03 -15.87
N GLU A 285 -7.23 -10.54 -14.86
CA GLU A 285 -8.43 -11.36 -15.06
C GLU A 285 -9.52 -10.59 -15.81
N LYS A 286 -9.67 -9.29 -15.54
CA LYS A 286 -10.66 -8.43 -16.21
C LYS A 286 -10.28 -8.07 -17.65
N TYR A 287 -9.02 -7.74 -17.91
CA TYR A 287 -8.60 -7.10 -19.15
C TYR A 287 -7.69 -7.96 -20.05
N GLY A 288 -7.09 -9.02 -19.52
CA GLY A 288 -6.27 -9.98 -20.29
C GLY A 288 -5.03 -9.38 -20.95
N PHE A 289 -4.47 -8.27 -20.43
CA PHE A 289 -3.26 -7.66 -20.98
C PHE A 289 -2.08 -8.64 -20.88
N ARG A 290 -1.27 -8.72 -21.94
CA ARG A 290 -0.20 -9.72 -22.05
C ARG A 290 1.13 -9.23 -21.51
N GLU A 291 1.43 -7.96 -21.75
CA GLU A 291 2.69 -7.34 -21.42
C GLU A 291 2.45 -6.05 -20.61
N MET A 292 3.38 -5.74 -19.72
CA MET A 292 3.38 -4.54 -18.90
C MET A 292 4.81 -4.08 -18.66
N ALA A 293 4.97 -2.76 -18.56
CA ALA A 293 6.17 -2.12 -18.02
C ALA A 293 5.88 -1.57 -16.62
N LEU A 294 6.89 -1.53 -15.75
CA LEU A 294 6.79 -1.05 -14.38
C LEU A 294 7.83 0.04 -14.13
N ALA A 295 7.41 1.18 -13.59
CA ALA A 295 8.27 2.25 -13.13
C ALA A 295 7.99 2.55 -11.65
N ALA A 296 9.03 2.61 -10.83
CA ALA A 296 8.87 2.81 -9.39
C ALA A 296 9.88 3.81 -8.85
N HIS A 297 9.45 4.68 -7.93
CA HIS A 297 10.28 5.73 -7.34
C HIS A 297 10.51 5.49 -5.86
N SER A 298 11.70 5.81 -5.38
CA SER A 298 12.05 5.79 -3.95
C SER A 298 11.70 4.44 -3.31
N VAL A 299 11.09 4.45 -2.12
CA VAL A 299 10.59 3.27 -1.39
C VAL A 299 9.63 2.42 -2.23
N GLY A 300 8.91 3.01 -3.19
CA GLY A 300 8.08 2.29 -4.14
C GLY A 300 8.86 1.27 -4.97
N GLY A 301 10.15 1.50 -5.22
CA GLY A 301 11.03 0.55 -5.89
C GLY A 301 11.32 -0.72 -5.06
N LEU A 302 11.35 -0.60 -3.73
CA LEU A 302 11.47 -1.76 -2.84
C LEU A 302 10.17 -2.58 -2.84
N ALA A 303 9.02 -1.90 -2.75
CA ALA A 303 7.71 -2.55 -2.85
C ALA A 303 7.53 -3.25 -4.22
N ALA A 304 7.87 -2.57 -5.31
CA ALA A 304 7.84 -3.10 -6.67
C ALA A 304 8.77 -4.32 -6.84
N ARG A 305 10.00 -4.28 -6.29
CA ARG A 305 10.91 -5.43 -6.35
C ARG A 305 10.35 -6.62 -5.56
N SER A 306 9.86 -6.40 -4.35
CA SER A 306 9.21 -7.46 -3.55
C SER A 306 8.01 -8.06 -4.29
N PHE A 307 7.18 -7.22 -4.91
CA PHE A 307 6.09 -7.64 -5.78
C PHE A 307 6.60 -8.52 -6.93
N LEU A 308 7.61 -8.11 -7.69
CA LEU A 308 8.14 -8.87 -8.82
C LEU A 308 8.70 -10.24 -8.44
N ILE A 309 9.35 -10.34 -7.27
CA ILE A 309 9.84 -11.61 -6.73
C ILE A 309 8.67 -12.56 -6.45
N ARG A 310 7.59 -12.05 -5.85
CA ARG A 310 6.37 -12.83 -5.59
C ARG A 310 5.64 -13.21 -6.88
N HIS A 311 5.51 -12.26 -7.80
CA HIS A 311 4.84 -12.40 -9.10
C HIS A 311 5.45 -13.50 -9.96
N GLY A 312 6.78 -13.60 -9.97
CA GLY A 312 7.48 -14.65 -10.73
C GLY A 312 7.21 -16.08 -10.27
N SER A 313 6.61 -16.27 -9.09
CA SER A 313 6.20 -17.59 -8.59
C SER A 313 4.79 -18.01 -9.02
N GLU A 314 4.02 -17.12 -9.66
CA GLU A 314 2.67 -17.44 -10.12
C GLU A 314 2.68 -18.38 -11.34
N LYS A 315 1.60 -19.16 -11.49
CA LYS A 315 1.48 -20.13 -12.59
C LYS A 315 1.30 -19.47 -13.96
N ARG A 316 0.62 -18.32 -14.03
CA ARG A 316 0.31 -17.58 -15.27
C ARG A 316 0.21 -16.06 -15.06
N PRO A 317 1.26 -15.40 -14.56
CA PRO A 317 1.24 -13.96 -14.38
C PRO A 317 1.22 -13.22 -15.73
N PRO A 318 0.66 -12.00 -15.84
CA PRO A 318 0.97 -11.11 -16.95
C PRO A 318 2.48 -10.90 -17.06
N SER A 319 2.98 -10.83 -18.29
CA SER A 319 4.41 -10.66 -18.53
C SER A 319 4.84 -9.24 -18.16
N ILE A 320 5.65 -9.11 -17.12
CA ILE A 320 6.33 -7.85 -16.81
C ILE A 320 7.71 -7.94 -17.42
N ARG A 321 7.92 -7.21 -18.51
CA ARG A 321 9.18 -7.27 -19.29
C ARG A 321 10.21 -6.29 -18.79
N LEU A 322 9.76 -5.11 -18.35
CA LEU A 322 10.63 -4.01 -17.95
C LEU A 322 10.30 -3.55 -16.54
N PHE A 323 11.33 -3.37 -15.74
CA PHE A 323 11.27 -2.67 -14.46
C PHE A 323 12.28 -1.51 -14.45
N ALA A 324 11.80 -0.27 -14.35
CA ALA A 324 12.62 0.92 -14.17
C ALA A 324 12.49 1.44 -12.73
N SER A 325 13.59 1.45 -11.99
CA SER A 325 13.62 2.00 -10.63
C SER A 325 14.30 3.36 -10.61
N PHE A 326 13.70 4.34 -9.93
CA PHE A 326 14.19 5.71 -9.84
C PHE A 326 14.50 6.05 -8.38
N ALA A 327 15.75 6.36 -8.08
CA ALA A 327 16.19 6.82 -6.75
C ALA A 327 15.72 5.89 -5.61
N THR A 328 15.83 4.57 -5.80
CA THR A 328 15.38 3.59 -4.80
C THR A 328 16.45 3.35 -3.72
N PRO A 329 16.10 3.44 -2.42
CA PRO A 329 17.02 3.17 -1.30
C PRO A 329 17.21 1.67 -1.07
N TRP A 330 17.94 0.99 -1.96
CA TRP A 330 18.10 -0.47 -1.95
C TRP A 330 18.70 -1.07 -0.65
N ASN A 331 19.47 -0.27 0.08
CA ASN A 331 20.09 -0.66 1.35
C ASN A 331 19.26 -0.27 2.57
N GLY A 332 18.08 0.34 2.40
CA GLY A 332 17.32 0.95 3.49
C GLY A 332 17.99 2.21 4.03
N PHE A 333 17.58 2.65 5.22
CA PHE A 333 18.08 3.86 5.87
C PHE A 333 18.51 3.57 7.31
N GLY A 334 19.74 3.93 7.69
CA GLY A 334 20.22 3.73 9.06
C GLY A 334 19.45 4.51 10.12
N LEU A 335 18.72 5.54 9.71
CA LEU A 335 17.78 6.27 10.57
C LEU A 335 16.61 5.40 11.04
N ALA A 336 16.11 4.50 10.18
CA ALA A 336 15.08 3.55 10.56
C ALA A 336 15.63 2.59 11.63
N ASP A 337 16.87 2.10 11.50
CA ASP A 337 17.49 1.27 12.53
C ASP A 337 17.63 2.01 13.88
N LEU A 338 18.09 3.27 13.86
CA LEU A 338 18.19 4.08 15.08
C LEU A 338 16.83 4.28 15.73
N SER A 339 15.80 4.46 14.91
CA SER A 339 14.45 4.74 15.39
C SER A 339 13.90 3.61 16.29
N LEU A 340 14.21 2.36 15.94
CA LEU A 340 13.74 1.18 16.68
C LEU A 340 14.35 1.07 18.08
N THR A 341 15.37 1.88 18.39
CA THR A 341 16.07 1.87 19.69
C THR A 341 15.62 2.98 20.64
N LEU A 342 14.74 3.89 20.21
CA LEU A 342 14.31 5.06 20.97
C LEU A 342 12.82 4.97 21.35
N PRO A 343 12.40 5.38 22.57
CA PRO A 343 11.00 5.34 22.99
C PRO A 343 10.18 6.45 22.33
N HIS A 344 9.62 6.17 21.15
CA HIS A 344 8.83 7.11 20.35
C HIS A 344 7.89 6.35 19.40
N LYS A 345 6.92 7.02 18.78
CA LYS A 345 5.99 6.39 17.83
C LYS A 345 6.75 5.92 16.59
N ILE A 346 6.47 4.69 16.15
CA ILE A 346 7.11 4.06 15.00
C ILE A 346 6.01 3.68 14.02
N ILE A 347 6.01 4.27 12.83
CA ILE A 347 5.09 3.86 11.76
C ILE A 347 5.51 2.50 11.17
N PRO A 348 4.58 1.68 10.63
CA PRO A 348 4.88 0.30 10.29
C PRO A 348 6.01 0.10 9.29
N VAL A 349 6.05 0.90 8.22
CA VAL A 349 7.07 0.78 7.16
C VAL A 349 8.50 0.91 7.68
N TRP A 350 8.73 1.57 8.81
CA TRP A 350 10.08 1.74 9.37
C TRP A 350 10.71 0.42 9.83
N LEU A 351 9.89 -0.58 10.18
CA LEU A 351 10.39 -1.94 10.47
C LEU A 351 11.06 -2.58 9.24
N ASP A 352 10.59 -2.26 8.04
CA ASP A 352 11.10 -2.82 6.79
C ASP A 352 12.21 -1.97 6.16
N LEU A 353 12.33 -0.70 6.55
CA LEU A 353 13.32 0.23 5.98
C LEU A 353 14.66 0.24 6.71
N GLY A 354 14.77 -0.43 7.85
CA GLY A 354 16.05 -0.64 8.54
C GLY A 354 17.06 -1.34 7.63
N THR A 355 18.33 -0.93 7.69
CA THR A 355 19.41 -1.50 6.84
C THR A 355 19.67 -2.97 7.14
N HIS A 356 19.28 -3.41 8.34
CA HIS A 356 19.38 -4.80 8.81
C HIS A 356 18.02 -5.51 8.89
N SER A 357 16.96 -4.91 8.34
CA SER A 357 15.63 -5.53 8.38
C SER A 357 15.61 -6.86 7.60
N GLU A 358 14.75 -7.77 8.05
CA GLU A 358 14.49 -9.02 7.34
C GLU A 358 13.99 -8.75 5.91
N PHE A 359 13.16 -7.72 5.75
CA PHE A 359 12.64 -7.30 4.45
C PHE A 359 13.74 -6.92 3.47
N ILE A 360 14.67 -6.02 3.84
CA ILE A 360 15.77 -5.61 2.96
C ILE A 360 16.67 -6.81 2.63
N SER A 361 16.99 -7.62 3.65
CA SER A 361 17.80 -8.83 3.44
C SER A 361 17.15 -9.79 2.43
N ALA A 362 15.89 -10.15 2.63
CA ALA A 362 15.16 -11.06 1.74
C ALA A 362 15.01 -10.49 0.32
N THR A 363 14.59 -9.23 0.20
CA THR A 363 14.32 -8.57 -1.08
C THR A 363 15.58 -8.39 -1.93
N MET A 364 16.72 -8.10 -1.29
CA MET A 364 17.99 -7.91 -2.00
C MET A 364 18.74 -9.21 -2.29
N ASN A 365 18.54 -10.26 -1.49
CA ASN A 365 19.12 -11.58 -1.74
C ASN A 365 18.35 -12.39 -2.79
N ALA A 366 17.06 -12.12 -2.97
CA ALA A 366 16.25 -12.73 -4.00
C ALA A 366 16.58 -12.17 -5.40
N LYS A 367 16.61 -13.05 -6.40
CA LYS A 367 16.76 -12.68 -7.82
C LYS A 367 15.40 -12.26 -8.38
N LEU A 368 15.41 -11.25 -9.24
CA LEU A 368 14.25 -10.95 -10.07
C LEU A 368 14.00 -12.10 -11.05
N PRO A 369 12.74 -12.32 -11.49
CA PRO A 369 12.45 -13.27 -12.56
C PRO A 369 13.26 -12.95 -13.81
N SER A 370 13.78 -13.97 -14.49
CA SER A 370 14.66 -13.78 -15.66
C SER A 370 14.00 -13.08 -16.84
N SER A 371 12.67 -13.03 -16.87
CA SER A 371 11.89 -12.29 -17.87
C SER A 371 11.86 -10.78 -17.64
N VAL A 372 12.27 -10.30 -16.46
CA VAL A 372 12.23 -8.89 -16.09
C VAL A 372 13.59 -8.25 -16.31
N HIS A 373 13.67 -7.29 -17.24
CA HIS A 373 14.85 -6.48 -17.46
C HIS A 373 14.80 -5.24 -16.54
N HIS A 374 15.68 -5.22 -15.53
CA HIS A 374 15.75 -4.14 -14.56
C HIS A 374 16.71 -3.02 -15.01
N TYR A 375 16.21 -1.80 -15.07
CA TYR A 375 16.96 -0.58 -15.33
C TYR A 375 16.96 0.35 -14.11
N LEU A 376 18.15 0.71 -13.64
CA LEU A 376 18.32 1.49 -12.42
C LEU A 376 18.74 2.92 -12.73
N PHE A 377 17.95 3.87 -12.27
CA PHE A 377 18.21 5.31 -12.34
C PHE A 377 18.51 5.85 -10.95
N TYR A 378 19.60 6.60 -10.79
CA TYR A 378 19.96 7.20 -9.51
C TYR A 378 20.48 8.64 -9.68
N GLY A 379 20.24 9.47 -8.66
CA GLY A 379 20.73 10.85 -8.62
C GLY A 379 22.07 10.94 -7.89
N ARG A 380 23.09 11.54 -8.49
CA ARG A 380 24.41 11.73 -7.84
C ARG A 380 24.36 12.73 -6.69
N ALA A 381 23.36 13.62 -6.69
CA ALA A 381 23.09 14.56 -5.60
C ALA A 381 22.01 14.05 -4.62
N ASP A 382 21.58 12.79 -4.75
CA ASP A 382 20.61 12.16 -3.86
C ASP A 382 21.27 11.74 -2.54
N LYS A 383 21.07 12.53 -1.50
CA LYS A 383 21.61 12.23 -0.16
C LYS A 383 20.84 11.14 0.58
N LEU A 384 19.63 10.78 0.12
CA LEU A 384 18.78 9.79 0.77
C LEU A 384 19.24 8.37 0.41
N THR A 385 19.55 8.09 -0.85
CA THR A 385 19.90 6.72 -1.29
C THR A 385 21.40 6.43 -1.39
N GLY A 386 22.24 7.22 -0.72
CA GLY A 386 23.70 7.02 -0.72
C GLY A 386 24.50 7.79 -1.78
N GLY A 387 23.87 8.64 -2.60
CA GLY A 387 24.55 9.61 -3.46
C GLY A 387 25.10 9.05 -4.78
N ALA A 388 26.40 9.21 -4.99
CA ALA A 388 27.05 9.07 -6.30
C ALA A 388 27.12 7.63 -6.88
N ALA A 389 26.71 6.61 -6.12
CA ALA A 389 26.64 5.23 -6.61
C ALA A 389 25.51 4.43 -5.94
N PRO A 390 24.81 3.56 -6.68
CA PRO A 390 23.78 2.68 -6.13
C PRO A 390 24.38 1.47 -5.38
N ASP A 391 23.55 0.79 -4.59
CA ASP A 391 23.90 -0.50 -3.95
C ASP A 391 24.33 -1.53 -5.01
N SER A 392 25.49 -2.17 -4.80
CA SER A 392 26.07 -3.11 -5.76
C SER A 392 25.22 -4.35 -5.99
N ARG A 393 24.44 -4.80 -4.98
CA ARG A 393 23.51 -5.93 -5.12
C ARG A 393 22.38 -5.60 -6.08
N ALA A 394 21.87 -4.36 -6.02
CA ALA A 394 20.86 -3.88 -6.95
C ALA A 394 21.44 -3.74 -8.37
N ALA A 395 22.61 -3.12 -8.48
CA ALA A 395 23.25 -2.84 -9.77
C ALA A 395 23.69 -4.11 -10.51
N ALA A 396 24.16 -5.15 -9.80
CA ALA A 396 24.73 -6.35 -10.42
C ALA A 396 23.76 -7.14 -11.32
N GLY A 397 22.44 -7.04 -11.08
CA GLY A 397 21.41 -7.71 -11.86
C GLY A 397 20.72 -6.84 -12.90
N CYS A 398 21.15 -5.58 -13.07
CA CYS A 398 20.49 -4.62 -13.96
C CYS A 398 20.95 -4.79 -15.42
N ALA A 399 20.01 -4.66 -16.35
CA ALA A 399 20.27 -4.49 -17.78
C ALA A 399 20.94 -3.14 -18.09
N GLY A 400 20.75 -2.13 -17.23
CA GLY A 400 21.44 -0.85 -17.32
C GLY A 400 21.37 -0.06 -16.02
N VAL A 401 22.43 0.70 -15.74
CA VAL A 401 22.55 1.56 -14.55
C VAL A 401 22.93 2.97 -15.00
N TYR A 402 22.10 3.95 -14.68
CA TYR A 402 22.22 5.32 -15.18
C TYR A 402 22.25 6.32 -14.02
N GLY A 403 23.34 7.09 -13.93
CA GLY A 403 23.51 8.15 -12.94
C GLY A 403 23.33 9.54 -13.55
N PHE A 404 22.59 10.41 -12.85
CA PHE A 404 22.30 11.78 -13.29
C PHE A 404 22.59 12.81 -12.20
N ASP A 405 22.87 14.06 -12.57
CA ASP A 405 23.13 15.14 -11.61
C ASP A 405 21.80 15.76 -11.12
N CYS A 406 21.03 14.96 -10.38
CA CYS A 406 19.74 15.35 -9.82
C CYS A 406 19.59 14.96 -8.34
N THR A 407 18.61 15.56 -7.67
CA THR A 407 18.18 15.19 -6.32
C THR A 407 17.23 13.99 -6.36
N HIS A 408 16.84 13.50 -5.17
CA HIS A 408 15.93 12.36 -5.00
C HIS A 408 14.61 12.52 -5.77
N ASP A 409 13.94 13.66 -5.62
CA ASP A 409 12.66 13.94 -6.30
C ASP A 409 12.87 14.57 -7.68
N GLY A 410 13.99 15.30 -7.85
CA GLY A 410 14.37 15.90 -9.13
C GLY A 410 14.49 14.88 -10.26
N ILE A 411 14.74 13.61 -9.92
CA ILE A 411 14.83 12.50 -10.86
C ILE A 411 13.54 12.31 -11.70
N LEU A 412 12.37 12.67 -11.15
CA LEU A 412 11.07 12.48 -11.80
C LEU A 412 10.66 13.66 -12.70
N ILE A 413 11.39 14.77 -12.67
CA ILE A 413 11.10 15.97 -13.48
C ILE A 413 12.24 16.33 -14.44
N ASP A 414 13.32 15.55 -14.45
CA ASP A 414 14.46 15.78 -15.32
C ASP A 414 14.20 15.26 -16.75
N ARG A 415 14.36 16.15 -17.72
CA ARG A 415 14.14 15.87 -19.14
C ARG A 415 15.09 14.79 -19.69
N LYS A 416 16.36 14.79 -19.31
CA LYS A 416 17.36 13.83 -19.79
C LYS A 416 17.06 12.43 -19.28
N ILE A 417 16.58 12.35 -18.05
CA ILE A 417 16.17 11.10 -17.41
C ILE A 417 14.96 10.52 -18.11
N PHE A 418 13.93 11.33 -18.35
CA PHE A 418 12.77 10.90 -19.12
C PHE A 418 13.16 10.42 -20.52
N PHE A 419 14.05 11.13 -21.23
CA PHE A 419 14.50 10.67 -22.55
C PHE A 419 15.21 9.31 -22.51
N GLN A 420 16.09 9.10 -21.53
CA GLN A 420 16.74 7.81 -21.35
C GLN A 420 15.72 6.71 -21.04
N PHE A 421 14.76 6.99 -20.16
CA PHE A 421 13.67 6.06 -19.84
C PHE A 421 12.83 5.72 -21.08
N ASN A 422 12.44 6.73 -21.87
CA ASN A 422 11.67 6.53 -23.09
C ASN A 422 12.44 5.72 -24.15
N ALA A 423 13.75 5.96 -24.30
CA ALA A 423 14.59 5.17 -25.20
C ALA A 423 14.65 3.68 -24.79
N ILE A 424 14.64 3.39 -23.49
CA ILE A 424 14.59 2.01 -22.99
C ILE A 424 13.21 1.40 -23.22
N LEU A 425 12.12 2.15 -22.97
CA LEU A 425 10.77 1.69 -23.27
C LEU A 425 10.62 1.27 -24.73
N GLU A 426 11.13 2.08 -25.67
CA GLU A 426 11.12 1.77 -27.10
C GLU A 426 11.95 0.53 -27.44
N LYS A 427 13.10 0.32 -26.79
CA LYS A 427 13.98 -0.83 -27.03
C LYS A 427 13.40 -2.14 -26.49
N GLU A 428 12.74 -2.09 -25.34
CA GLU A 428 12.39 -3.29 -24.56
C GLU A 428 10.95 -3.76 -24.80
N MET A 429 10.07 -2.87 -25.25
CA MET A 429 8.64 -3.15 -25.44
C MET A 429 8.21 -3.19 -26.91
N PHE A 430 9.07 -2.78 -27.85
CA PHE A 430 8.87 -2.81 -29.30
C PHE A 430 10.16 -3.27 -29.98
#